data_AF-A0A2D7B8E4-F1
#
_entry.id   AF-A0A2D7B8E4-F1
#
_cell.length_a   1.000
_cell.length_b   1.000
_cell.length_c   1.000
_cell.angle_alpha   90.00
_cell.angle_beta   90.00
_cell.angle_gamma   90.00
#
_symmetry.space_group_name_H-M   'P 1'
#
loop_
_entity.id
_entity.type
_entity.pdbx_description
1 polymer ?
#
loop_
_entity_poly.entity_id
_entity_poly.type
_entity_poly.pdbx_seq_one_letter_code
_entity_poly.pdbx_strand_id
1 'polypeptide(L)'
;MNSDSKKRVVVGMSGGVDSSAAAAVLIEQGYDVIGITLKLWPQDCVSRAEDKCCGPQAVMDARSVSSKLKIPYYLVDESEDFQSQVIQYFADEYKAGRTPNPCVMCNEKLKFGTLIDRARQLGADLIATGHYARVHPNEDGSRMLLKRGLDGRKDQSYFLFSLRQELLRHILFPLGELTKDDSRNVARDCSLRTADKEESMEICFVPDNDYKGFLTKANLAETHQGDIVDVNGTVLGKHDGIEFYTIGQRKGLGISSPNPLYVLELDAEKNQVLVGPVEALDKQSFVMDRCNWIPFENLDAPVRAVVKIRYNHPGCEATIRPVDRYTARVDLHTAQRAITPGQACVVYQGDLVLGGGWIRKTVAQEGNEKQPSEIANETLAK
;
A
#
# COMPACT_ATOMS: atom_id res chain seq x y z
N MET A 1 -17.01 37.20 -19.90
CA MET A 1 -16.29 35.96 -19.59
C MET A 1 -16.92 35.41 -18.33
N ASN A 2 -17.67 34.30 -18.42
CA ASN A 2 -18.46 33.77 -17.31
C ASN A 2 -17.54 33.35 -16.16
N SER A 3 -17.57 34.10 -15.05
CA SER A 3 -16.84 33.79 -13.81
C SER A 3 -17.57 32.80 -12.90
N ASP A 4 -18.49 31.99 -13.45
CA ASP A 4 -19.46 31.19 -12.68
C ASP A 4 -19.42 29.67 -12.99
N SER A 5 -18.41 29.19 -13.72
CA SER A 5 -18.29 27.73 -13.93
C SER A 5 -17.77 27.07 -12.64
N LYS A 6 -18.65 26.32 -11.95
CA LYS A 6 -18.27 25.40 -10.88
C LYS A 6 -17.06 24.55 -11.32
N LYS A 7 -16.07 24.39 -10.45
CA LYS A 7 -14.93 23.50 -10.73
C LYS A 7 -15.45 22.07 -10.86
N ARG A 8 -15.07 21.40 -11.95
CA ARG A 8 -15.49 20.02 -12.22
C ARG A 8 -14.54 19.02 -11.57
N VAL A 9 -15.10 18.01 -10.91
CA VAL A 9 -14.35 16.95 -10.22
C VAL A 9 -14.90 15.58 -10.62
N VAL A 10 -14.01 14.66 -10.98
CA VAL A 10 -14.35 13.25 -11.18
C VAL A 10 -14.11 12.47 -9.89
N VAL A 11 -15.14 11.82 -9.36
CA VAL A 11 -15.08 11.01 -8.14
C VAL A 11 -15.00 9.54 -8.51
N GLY A 12 -13.98 8.85 -8.01
CA GLY A 12 -13.90 7.38 -8.08
C GLY A 12 -14.92 6.73 -7.15
N MET A 13 -15.98 6.16 -7.74
CA MET A 13 -17.10 5.53 -7.07
C MET A 13 -16.90 4.01 -6.96
N SER A 14 -16.62 3.48 -5.77
CA SER A 14 -16.46 2.03 -5.54
C SER A 14 -17.74 1.35 -5.07
N GLY A 15 -18.86 2.05 -4.99
CA GLY A 15 -20.10 1.54 -4.41
C GLY A 15 -20.07 1.34 -2.89
N GLY A 16 -19.02 1.84 -2.21
CA GLY A 16 -18.92 1.84 -0.76
C GLY A 16 -19.42 3.14 -0.13
N VAL A 17 -19.55 3.16 1.20
CA VAL A 17 -19.91 4.37 1.99
C VAL A 17 -18.97 5.53 1.64
N ASP A 18 -17.66 5.27 1.65
CA ASP A 18 -16.67 6.35 1.62
C ASP A 18 -16.66 7.11 0.28
N SER A 19 -16.66 6.40 -0.84
CA SER A 19 -16.75 7.09 -2.15
C SER A 19 -18.08 7.84 -2.32
N SER A 20 -19.15 7.31 -1.74
CA SER A 20 -20.48 7.92 -1.78
C SER A 20 -20.54 9.20 -0.95
N ALA A 21 -20.00 9.17 0.28
CA ALA A 21 -19.89 10.34 1.14
C ALA A 21 -18.95 11.39 0.54
N ALA A 22 -17.82 10.97 -0.07
CA ALA A 22 -16.91 11.89 -0.75
C ALA A 22 -17.59 12.67 -1.88
N ALA A 23 -18.44 12.01 -2.68
CA ALA A 23 -19.22 12.67 -3.71
C ALA A 23 -20.23 13.66 -3.11
N ALA A 24 -20.94 13.27 -2.05
CA ALA A 24 -21.90 14.14 -1.36
C ALA A 24 -21.23 15.41 -0.78
N VAL A 25 -20.10 15.25 -0.08
CA VAL A 25 -19.33 16.37 0.48
C VAL A 25 -18.89 17.35 -0.62
N LEU A 26 -18.45 16.85 -1.78
CA LEU A 26 -18.05 17.72 -2.90
C LEU A 26 -19.23 18.49 -3.51
N ILE A 27 -20.41 17.88 -3.57
CA ILE A 27 -21.63 18.57 -4.03
C ILE A 27 -21.99 19.70 -3.07
N GLU A 28 -21.94 19.44 -1.75
CA GLU A 28 -22.18 20.45 -0.71
C GLU A 28 -21.17 21.60 -0.77
N GLN A 29 -19.91 21.30 -1.08
CA GLN A 29 -18.86 22.31 -1.33
C GLN A 29 -19.01 23.07 -2.65
N GLY A 30 -20.02 22.75 -3.46
CA GLY A 30 -20.37 23.48 -4.67
C GLY A 30 -19.66 23.04 -5.95
N TYR A 31 -18.98 21.88 -5.95
CA TYR A 31 -18.34 21.34 -7.16
C TYR A 31 -19.35 20.80 -8.17
N ASP A 32 -18.95 20.76 -9.45
CA ASP A 32 -19.63 19.99 -10.50
C ASP A 32 -19.07 18.56 -10.51
N VAL A 33 -19.82 17.61 -9.97
CA VAL A 33 -19.34 16.26 -9.67
C VAL A 33 -19.76 15.27 -10.75
N ILE A 34 -18.83 14.44 -11.20
CA ILE A 34 -19.08 13.29 -12.07
C ILE A 34 -18.58 12.02 -11.37
N GLY A 35 -19.41 10.98 -11.32
CA GLY A 35 -19.03 9.67 -10.78
C GLY A 35 -18.43 8.76 -11.85
N ILE A 36 -17.31 8.09 -11.54
CA ILE A 36 -16.74 7.03 -12.36
C ILE A 36 -16.49 5.79 -11.51
N THR A 37 -16.94 4.63 -11.98
CA THR A 37 -16.50 3.34 -11.46
C THR A 37 -15.55 2.68 -12.44
N LEU A 38 -14.42 2.20 -11.93
CA LEU A 38 -13.49 1.36 -12.67
C LEU A 38 -13.90 -0.11 -12.46
N LYS A 39 -14.25 -0.80 -13.55
CA LYS A 39 -14.52 -2.22 -13.55
C LYS A 39 -13.17 -2.95 -13.63
N LEU A 40 -12.80 -3.63 -12.55
CA LEU A 40 -11.50 -4.30 -12.40
C LEU A 40 -11.58 -5.84 -12.53
N TRP A 41 -12.76 -6.40 -12.81
CA TRP A 41 -12.93 -7.85 -12.91
C TRP A 41 -12.99 -8.32 -14.37
N PRO A 42 -12.26 -9.39 -14.73
CA PRO A 42 -12.41 -10.05 -16.01
C PRO A 42 -13.83 -10.63 -16.19
N GLN A 43 -14.26 -10.74 -17.45
CA GLN A 43 -15.58 -11.27 -17.84
C GLN A 43 -15.82 -12.72 -17.38
N ASP A 44 -14.77 -13.49 -17.12
CA ASP A 44 -14.86 -14.92 -16.75
C ASP A 44 -14.92 -15.16 -15.23
N CYS A 45 -14.89 -14.08 -14.43
CA CYS A 45 -14.86 -14.14 -12.96
C CYS A 45 -16.25 -14.03 -12.32
N VAL A 46 -17.33 -14.15 -13.12
CA VAL A 46 -18.72 -13.87 -12.69
C VAL A 46 -19.14 -14.71 -11.48
N SER A 47 -18.56 -15.89 -11.27
CA SER A 47 -18.91 -16.73 -10.12
C SER A 47 -18.16 -16.41 -8.81
N ARG A 48 -17.28 -15.41 -8.77
CA ARG A 48 -16.32 -15.22 -7.64
C ARG A 48 -16.31 -13.83 -7.00
N ALA A 49 -17.15 -12.90 -7.46
CA ALA A 49 -17.09 -11.48 -7.07
C ALA A 49 -18.43 -10.89 -6.58
N GLU A 50 -19.42 -11.70 -6.24
CA GLU A 50 -20.76 -11.20 -5.89
C GLU A 50 -20.75 -10.27 -4.66
N ASP A 51 -19.79 -10.43 -3.74
CA ASP A 51 -19.77 -9.70 -2.45
C ASP A 51 -18.63 -8.68 -2.26
N LYS A 52 -17.74 -8.47 -3.25
CA LYS A 52 -16.55 -7.60 -3.06
C LYS A 52 -16.74 -6.17 -3.58
N CYS A 53 -15.94 -5.24 -3.05
CA CYS A 53 -15.91 -3.78 -3.35
C CYS A 53 -15.81 -3.44 -4.85
N CYS A 54 -15.44 -4.40 -5.70
CA CYS A 54 -15.29 -4.23 -7.14
C CYS A 54 -16.06 -5.35 -7.87
N GLY A 55 -17.25 -5.71 -7.41
CA GLY A 55 -18.14 -6.67 -8.08
C GLY A 55 -19.31 -6.00 -8.82
N PRO A 56 -20.14 -6.76 -9.54
CA PRO A 56 -21.35 -6.25 -10.19
C PRO A 56 -22.28 -5.48 -9.24
N GLN A 57 -22.43 -5.97 -8.00
CA GLN A 57 -23.23 -5.30 -6.97
C GLN A 57 -22.67 -3.91 -6.61
N ALA A 58 -21.35 -3.77 -6.52
CA ALA A 58 -20.70 -2.49 -6.24
C ALA A 58 -20.95 -1.45 -7.35
N VAL A 59 -20.99 -1.88 -8.62
CA VAL A 59 -21.38 -1.02 -9.75
C VAL A 59 -22.85 -0.60 -9.69
N MET A 60 -23.74 -1.52 -9.30
CA MET A 60 -25.15 -1.19 -9.09
C MET A 60 -25.34 -0.17 -7.96
N ASP A 61 -24.62 -0.35 -6.85
CA ASP A 61 -24.62 0.57 -5.71
C ASP A 61 -24.10 1.95 -6.12
N ALA A 62 -22.97 2.00 -6.83
CA ALA A 62 -22.37 3.24 -7.33
C ALA A 62 -23.33 4.01 -8.28
N ARG A 63 -23.98 3.30 -9.20
CA ARG A 63 -24.98 3.87 -10.12
C ARG A 63 -26.20 4.39 -9.37
N SER A 64 -26.70 3.63 -8.39
CA SER A 64 -27.85 4.02 -7.56
C SER A 64 -27.56 5.29 -6.75
N VAL A 65 -26.39 5.35 -6.11
CA VAL A 65 -25.93 6.55 -5.37
C VAL A 65 -25.80 7.74 -6.31
N SER A 66 -25.17 7.56 -7.48
CA SER A 66 -24.98 8.65 -8.44
C SER A 66 -26.31 9.22 -8.95
N SER A 67 -27.29 8.35 -9.22
CA SER A 67 -28.66 8.76 -9.57
C SER A 67 -29.33 9.57 -8.45
N LYS A 68 -29.18 9.13 -7.20
CA LYS A 68 -29.73 9.83 -6.03
C LYS A 68 -29.10 11.19 -5.80
N LEU A 69 -27.78 11.29 -5.99
CA LEU A 69 -27.03 12.53 -5.93
C LEU A 69 -27.22 13.42 -7.18
N LYS A 70 -27.92 12.93 -8.21
CA LYS A 70 -28.18 13.61 -9.49
C LYS A 70 -26.89 14.02 -10.21
N ILE A 71 -25.87 13.16 -10.16
CA ILE A 71 -24.59 13.36 -10.86
C ILE A 71 -24.48 12.43 -12.07
N PRO A 72 -23.82 12.86 -13.16
CA PRO A 72 -23.47 11.95 -14.26
C PRO A 72 -22.62 10.78 -13.75
N TYR A 73 -22.83 9.60 -14.34
CA TYR A 73 -22.14 8.37 -13.94
C TYR A 73 -21.66 7.60 -15.16
N TYR A 74 -20.38 7.19 -15.12
CA TYR A 74 -19.76 6.36 -16.14
C TYR A 74 -19.16 5.10 -15.52
N LEU A 75 -19.23 4.01 -16.28
CA LEU A 75 -18.53 2.77 -16.01
C LEU A 75 -17.41 2.63 -17.02
N VAL A 76 -16.18 2.45 -16.53
CA VAL A 76 -14.99 2.32 -17.38
C VAL A 76 -14.40 0.93 -17.15
N ASP A 77 -14.22 0.17 -18.23
CA ASP A 77 -13.58 -1.14 -18.17
C ASP A 77 -12.06 -0.97 -18.13
N GLU A 78 -11.45 -1.44 -17.05
CA GLU A 78 -10.00 -1.41 -16.83
C GLU A 78 -9.51 -2.80 -16.40
N SER A 79 -10.26 -3.85 -16.75
CA SER A 79 -9.98 -5.23 -16.33
C SER A 79 -8.68 -5.76 -16.91
N GLU A 80 -8.33 -5.42 -18.16
CA GLU A 80 -7.06 -5.79 -18.80
C GLU A 80 -5.85 -5.12 -18.13
N ASP A 81 -5.95 -3.82 -17.83
CA ASP A 81 -4.91 -3.09 -17.12
C ASP A 81 -4.79 -3.56 -15.66
N PHE A 82 -5.89 -3.91 -15.02
CA PHE A 82 -5.88 -4.53 -13.69
C PHE A 82 -5.16 -5.89 -13.68
N GLN A 83 -5.46 -6.73 -14.68
CA GLN A 83 -4.82 -8.03 -14.82
C GLN A 83 -3.31 -7.87 -15.03
N SER A 84 -2.89 -7.01 -15.94
CA SER A 84 -1.48 -6.85 -16.31
C SER A 84 -0.65 -6.06 -15.28
N GLN A 85 -1.21 -5.02 -14.66
CA GLN A 85 -0.44 -4.11 -13.80
C GLN A 85 -0.54 -4.42 -12.30
N VAL A 86 -1.59 -5.14 -11.86
CA VAL A 86 -1.80 -5.46 -10.44
C VAL A 86 -1.72 -6.96 -10.19
N ILE A 87 -2.48 -7.76 -10.92
CA ILE A 87 -2.51 -9.23 -10.70
C ILE A 87 -1.18 -9.87 -11.12
N GLN A 88 -0.65 -9.52 -12.31
CA GLN A 88 0.62 -10.06 -12.76
C GLN A 88 1.78 -9.63 -11.85
N TYR A 89 1.85 -8.34 -11.48
CA TYR A 89 2.79 -7.84 -10.48
C TYR A 89 2.71 -8.64 -9.17
N PHE A 90 1.50 -8.89 -8.68
CA PHE A 90 1.28 -9.66 -7.45
C PHE A 90 1.88 -11.06 -7.58
N ALA A 91 1.60 -11.78 -8.68
CA ALA A 91 2.16 -13.11 -8.92
C ALA A 91 3.68 -13.10 -9.06
N ASP A 92 4.24 -12.15 -9.82
CA ASP A 92 5.68 -12.07 -10.08
C ASP A 92 6.49 -11.76 -8.81
N GLU A 93 5.95 -10.95 -7.91
CA GLU A 93 6.57 -10.69 -6.61
C GLU A 93 6.63 -11.95 -5.74
N TYR A 94 5.55 -12.74 -5.68
CA TYR A 94 5.55 -14.01 -4.95
C TYR A 94 6.52 -15.03 -5.55
N LYS A 95 6.56 -15.15 -6.89
CA LYS A 95 7.56 -16.00 -7.59
C LYS A 95 8.99 -15.59 -7.29
N ALA A 96 9.20 -14.32 -7.01
CA ALA A 96 10.51 -13.79 -6.66
C ALA A 96 10.79 -13.79 -5.15
N GLY A 97 10.01 -14.55 -4.36
CA GLY A 97 10.20 -14.71 -2.90
C GLY A 97 9.83 -13.45 -2.10
N ARG A 98 9.05 -12.54 -2.65
CA ARG A 98 8.63 -11.29 -2.02
C ARG A 98 7.13 -11.30 -1.69
N THR A 99 6.73 -10.51 -0.71
CA THR A 99 5.31 -10.35 -0.35
C THR A 99 4.81 -8.99 -0.81
N PRO A 100 4.10 -8.92 -1.96
CA PRO A 100 3.68 -7.66 -2.56
C PRO A 100 2.63 -6.91 -1.76
N ASN A 101 2.53 -5.60 -2.01
CA ASN A 101 1.36 -4.79 -1.68
C ASN A 101 0.60 -4.37 -2.97
N PRO A 102 -0.42 -5.13 -3.40
CA PRO A 102 -1.13 -4.82 -4.65
C PRO A 102 -1.97 -3.54 -4.56
N CYS A 103 -2.37 -3.10 -3.36
CA CYS A 103 -3.18 -1.90 -3.18
C CYS A 103 -2.39 -0.62 -3.51
N VAL A 104 -1.12 -0.55 -3.11
CA VAL A 104 -0.22 0.56 -3.48
C VAL A 104 -0.08 0.65 -5.00
N MET A 105 0.15 -0.49 -5.66
CA MET A 105 0.26 -0.55 -7.12
C MET A 105 -1.04 -0.16 -7.83
N CYS A 106 -2.18 -0.68 -7.36
CA CYS A 106 -3.49 -0.33 -7.90
C CYS A 106 -3.77 1.16 -7.78
N ASN A 107 -3.44 1.78 -6.64
CA ASN A 107 -3.57 3.22 -6.48
C ASN A 107 -2.69 3.98 -7.48
N GLU A 108 -1.39 3.70 -7.50
CA GLU A 108 -0.43 4.41 -8.35
C GLU A 108 -0.77 4.30 -9.84
N LYS A 109 -1.01 3.08 -10.32
CA LYS A 109 -1.06 2.77 -11.75
C LYS A 109 -2.45 2.89 -12.36
N LEU A 110 -3.47 2.48 -11.61
CA LEU A 110 -4.83 2.36 -12.15
C LEU A 110 -5.74 3.43 -11.57
N LYS A 111 -5.94 3.42 -10.26
CA LYS A 111 -6.97 4.25 -9.65
C LYS A 111 -6.74 5.72 -9.91
N PHE A 112 -5.56 6.25 -9.60
CA PHE A 112 -5.31 7.68 -9.81
C PHE A 112 -4.90 7.99 -11.26
N GLY A 113 -4.11 7.13 -11.91
CA GLY A 113 -3.70 7.28 -13.31
C GLY A 113 -4.90 7.28 -14.27
N THR A 114 -5.70 6.23 -14.27
CA THR A 114 -6.90 6.15 -15.11
C THR A 114 -7.89 7.27 -14.77
N LEU A 115 -8.16 7.54 -13.48
CA LEU A 115 -9.12 8.58 -13.13
C LEU A 115 -8.71 9.96 -13.66
N ILE A 116 -7.42 10.34 -13.60
CA ILE A 116 -7.00 11.65 -14.10
C ILE A 116 -7.12 11.74 -15.62
N ASP A 117 -6.83 10.65 -16.34
CA ASP A 117 -6.94 10.62 -17.80
C ASP A 117 -8.40 10.71 -18.25
N ARG A 118 -9.30 9.99 -17.56
CA ARG A 118 -10.75 10.11 -17.80
C ARG A 118 -11.30 11.48 -17.38
N ALA A 119 -10.79 12.06 -16.30
CA ALA A 119 -11.17 13.41 -15.87
C ALA A 119 -10.89 14.45 -16.94
N ARG A 120 -9.68 14.42 -17.54
CA ARG A 120 -9.29 15.32 -18.62
C ARG A 120 -10.21 15.19 -19.84
N GLN A 121 -10.57 13.96 -20.22
CA GLN A 121 -11.51 13.71 -21.33
C GLN A 121 -12.92 14.28 -21.06
N LEU A 122 -13.31 14.39 -19.79
CA LEU A 122 -14.60 14.96 -19.36
C LEU A 122 -14.53 16.46 -19.00
N GLY A 123 -13.39 17.11 -19.29
CA GLY A 123 -13.16 18.53 -19.02
C GLY A 123 -13.01 18.84 -17.53
N ALA A 124 -12.44 17.92 -16.76
CA ALA A 124 -12.16 18.05 -15.34
C ALA A 124 -10.65 17.98 -15.08
N ASP A 125 -10.13 18.93 -14.28
CA ASP A 125 -8.73 18.96 -13.87
C ASP A 125 -8.50 18.38 -12.46
N LEU A 126 -9.57 17.92 -11.82
CA LEU A 126 -9.57 17.41 -10.45
C LEU A 126 -10.22 16.03 -10.40
N ILE A 127 -9.61 15.16 -9.61
CA ILE A 127 -10.15 13.86 -9.23
C ILE A 127 -10.31 13.79 -7.73
N ALA A 128 -11.25 12.97 -7.26
CA ALA A 128 -11.43 12.71 -5.86
C ALA A 128 -11.68 11.22 -5.60
N THR A 129 -11.32 10.79 -4.40
CA THR A 129 -11.58 9.43 -3.93
C THR A 129 -11.99 9.48 -2.46
N GLY A 130 -12.68 8.44 -1.99
CA GLY A 130 -13.04 8.30 -0.57
C GLY A 130 -11.87 7.87 0.34
N HIS A 131 -10.63 8.21 0.01
CA HIS A 131 -9.51 7.88 0.90
C HIS A 131 -9.43 8.85 2.09
N TYR A 132 -9.12 8.32 3.27
CA TYR A 132 -8.85 9.10 4.48
C TYR A 132 -7.38 9.52 4.50
N ALA A 133 -7.07 10.57 3.76
CA ALA A 133 -5.77 11.24 3.73
C ALA A 133 -6.00 12.71 3.45
N ARG A 134 -4.98 13.53 3.65
CA ARG A 134 -5.07 14.97 3.44
C ARG A 134 -3.99 15.41 2.46
N VAL A 135 -4.33 16.33 1.57
CA VAL A 135 -3.39 16.89 0.59
C VAL A 135 -3.52 18.39 0.59
N HIS A 136 -2.40 19.09 0.80
CA HIS A 136 -2.34 20.54 0.85
C HIS A 136 -1.07 21.04 0.15
N PRO A 137 -1.08 22.22 -0.46
CA PRO A 137 0.17 22.85 -0.90
C PRO A 137 1.08 23.11 0.32
N ASN A 138 2.38 23.09 0.09
CA ASN A 138 3.35 23.66 1.03
C ASN A 138 3.24 25.20 1.03
N GLU A 139 4.00 25.87 1.92
CA GLU A 139 3.88 27.32 2.15
C GLU A 139 4.10 28.17 0.89
N ASP A 140 5.02 27.78 0.01
CA ASP A 140 5.31 28.48 -1.25
C ASP A 140 4.47 28.00 -2.44
N GLY A 141 3.64 26.97 -2.26
CA GLY A 141 2.79 26.38 -3.30
C GLY A 141 3.53 25.57 -4.37
N SER A 142 4.84 25.35 -4.24
CA SER A 142 5.64 24.61 -5.24
C SER A 142 5.35 23.11 -5.24
N ARG A 143 4.92 22.54 -4.10
CA ARG A 143 4.66 21.11 -3.94
C ARG A 143 3.41 20.84 -3.13
N MET A 144 2.79 19.71 -3.41
CA MET A 144 1.73 19.14 -2.59
C MET A 144 2.32 18.25 -1.51
N LEU A 145 1.82 18.42 -0.29
CA LEU A 145 2.11 17.65 0.90
C LEU A 145 1.01 16.63 1.12
N LEU A 146 1.39 15.36 1.32
CA LEU A 146 0.49 14.28 1.71
C LEU A 146 0.57 14.11 3.22
N LYS A 147 -0.59 14.12 3.87
CA LYS A 147 -0.73 13.96 5.31
C LYS A 147 -1.69 12.83 5.66
N ARG A 148 -1.54 12.31 6.87
CA ARG A 148 -2.48 11.37 7.48
C ARG A 148 -3.88 11.93 7.49
N GLY A 149 -4.88 11.06 7.34
CA GLY A 149 -6.27 11.43 7.63
C GLY A 149 -6.46 11.81 9.10
N LEU A 150 -7.45 12.64 9.40
CA LEU A 150 -7.76 13.08 10.77
C LEU A 150 -8.11 11.88 11.68
N ASP A 151 -8.90 10.92 11.17
CA ASP A 151 -9.18 9.68 11.89
C ASP A 151 -8.03 8.68 11.73
N GLY A 152 -7.17 8.63 12.75
CA GLY A 152 -6.02 7.73 12.78
C GLY A 152 -6.35 6.24 12.65
N ARG A 153 -7.60 5.81 12.92
CA ARG A 153 -8.04 4.41 12.74
C ARG A 153 -8.33 4.09 11.27
N LYS A 154 -8.59 5.10 10.47
CA LYS A 154 -8.92 4.99 9.04
C LYS A 154 -7.86 5.56 8.12
N ASP A 155 -6.81 6.18 8.65
CA ASP A 155 -5.70 6.75 7.89
C ASP A 155 -5.20 5.80 6.79
N GLN A 156 -5.37 6.24 5.54
CA GLN A 156 -5.00 5.51 4.33
C GLN A 156 -3.78 6.11 3.63
N SER A 157 -3.12 7.10 4.23
CA SER A 157 -1.91 7.74 3.69
C SER A 157 -0.80 6.74 3.35
N TYR A 158 -0.73 5.61 4.07
CA TYR A 158 0.20 4.52 3.80
C TYR A 158 0.07 3.95 2.38
N PHE A 159 -1.15 3.88 1.81
CA PHE A 159 -1.35 3.35 0.46
C PHE A 159 -1.15 4.39 -0.65
N LEU A 160 -0.81 5.62 -0.28
CA LEU A 160 -0.76 6.78 -1.16
C LEU A 160 0.64 7.38 -1.26
N PHE A 161 1.63 6.83 -0.55
CA PHE A 161 3.01 7.35 -0.54
C PHE A 161 3.68 7.37 -1.92
N SER A 162 3.23 6.52 -2.86
CA SER A 162 3.77 6.41 -4.22
C SER A 162 3.20 7.44 -5.18
N LEU A 163 2.19 8.22 -4.77
CA LEU A 163 1.61 9.28 -5.60
C LEU A 163 2.62 10.41 -5.81
N ARG A 164 2.84 10.75 -7.08
CA ARG A 164 3.79 11.78 -7.49
C ARG A 164 3.14 13.16 -7.57
N GLN A 165 3.96 14.20 -7.64
CA GLN A 165 3.53 15.59 -7.64
C GLN A 165 2.64 15.96 -8.84
N GLU A 166 2.79 15.25 -9.97
CA GLU A 166 1.93 15.44 -11.15
C GLU A 166 0.51 14.98 -10.87
N LEU A 167 0.31 13.96 -10.03
CA LEU A 167 -1.02 13.48 -9.64
C LEU A 167 -1.56 14.23 -8.42
N LEU A 168 -0.74 14.41 -7.38
CA LEU A 168 -1.17 15.02 -6.10
C LEU A 168 -1.80 16.41 -6.26
N ARG A 169 -1.33 17.21 -7.22
CA ARG A 169 -1.89 18.55 -7.51
C ARG A 169 -3.33 18.53 -8.03
N HIS A 170 -3.78 17.37 -8.51
CA HIS A 170 -5.11 17.18 -9.09
C HIS A 170 -6.03 16.36 -8.19
N ILE A 171 -5.57 15.94 -7.00
CA ILE A 171 -6.33 15.02 -6.14
C ILE A 171 -6.98 15.77 -4.98
N LEU A 172 -8.25 15.45 -4.75
CA LEU A 172 -8.99 15.80 -3.54
C LEU A 172 -9.26 14.55 -2.70
N PHE A 173 -9.16 14.69 -1.39
CA PHE A 173 -9.57 13.69 -0.41
C PHE A 173 -10.62 14.30 0.51
N PRO A 174 -11.91 14.30 0.12
CA PRO A 174 -12.96 15.01 0.86
C PRO A 174 -13.18 14.47 2.28
N LEU A 175 -12.79 13.22 2.53
CA LEU A 175 -12.91 12.58 3.84
C LEU A 175 -11.68 12.77 4.73
N GLY A 176 -10.64 13.47 4.25
CA GLY A 176 -9.39 13.63 4.98
C GLY A 176 -9.53 14.33 6.34
N GLU A 177 -10.51 15.22 6.46
CA GLU A 177 -10.83 15.98 7.67
C GLU A 177 -12.02 15.41 8.44
N LEU A 178 -12.53 14.23 8.05
CA LEU A 178 -13.71 13.61 8.63
C LEU A 178 -13.34 12.32 9.36
N THR A 179 -14.10 12.01 10.40
CA THR A 179 -14.06 10.68 11.00
C THR A 179 -14.90 9.70 10.20
N LYS A 180 -14.72 8.40 10.48
CA LYS A 180 -15.58 7.38 9.86
C LYS A 180 -17.05 7.56 10.20
N ASP A 181 -17.33 8.04 11.40
CA ASP A 181 -18.71 8.23 11.85
C ASP A 181 -19.34 9.43 11.14
N ASP A 182 -18.56 10.48 10.89
CA ASP A 182 -19.00 11.62 10.08
C ASP A 182 -19.36 11.19 8.65
N SER A 183 -18.52 10.38 7.99
CA SER A 183 -18.83 9.93 6.62
C SER A 183 -20.07 9.04 6.54
N ARG A 184 -20.34 8.22 7.57
CA ARG A 184 -21.61 7.48 7.69
C ARG A 184 -22.79 8.42 7.91
N ASN A 185 -22.64 9.46 8.72
CA ASN A 185 -23.70 10.44 8.93
C ASN A 185 -24.03 11.21 7.65
N VAL A 186 -23.01 11.68 6.91
CA VAL A 186 -23.20 12.27 5.57
C VAL A 186 -23.96 11.31 4.66
N ALA A 187 -23.59 10.02 4.66
CA ALA A 187 -24.30 9.02 3.87
C ALA A 187 -25.76 8.84 4.31
N ARG A 188 -26.07 8.88 5.62
CA ARG A 188 -27.44 8.78 6.15
C ARG A 188 -28.28 10.02 5.87
N ASP A 189 -27.71 11.20 5.98
CA ASP A 189 -28.37 12.48 5.71
C ASP A 189 -28.74 12.58 4.22
N CYS A 190 -27.84 12.10 3.35
CA CYS A 190 -28.13 11.90 1.94
C CYS A 190 -29.01 10.67 1.65
N SER A 191 -29.45 9.94 2.69
CA SER A 191 -30.28 8.73 2.64
C SER A 191 -29.71 7.65 1.71
N LEU A 192 -28.38 7.53 1.64
CA LEU A 192 -27.67 6.60 0.77
C LEU A 192 -27.82 5.18 1.33
N ARG A 193 -28.21 4.23 0.48
CA ARG A 193 -28.35 2.80 0.86
C ARG A 193 -27.04 2.19 1.34
N THR A 194 -25.91 2.77 0.94
CA THR A 194 -24.58 2.28 1.29
C THR A 194 -24.19 2.60 2.73
N ALA A 195 -24.89 3.49 3.46
CA ALA A 195 -24.46 4.03 4.76
C ALA A 195 -24.07 2.97 5.81
N ASP A 196 -24.77 1.83 5.84
CA ASP A 196 -24.54 0.75 6.80
C ASP A 196 -23.81 -0.46 6.17
N LYS A 197 -23.28 -0.32 4.95
CA LYS A 197 -22.52 -1.38 4.27
C LYS A 197 -21.18 -1.61 4.99
N GLU A 198 -20.85 -2.88 5.22
CA GLU A 198 -19.55 -3.26 5.77
C GLU A 198 -18.40 -2.92 4.82
N GLU A 199 -17.23 -2.68 5.41
CA GLU A 199 -16.02 -2.33 4.67
C GLU A 199 -15.26 -3.58 4.23
N SER A 200 -14.76 -3.57 3.00
CA SER A 200 -13.87 -4.61 2.52
C SER A 200 -12.46 -4.36 3.04
N MET A 201 -11.97 -5.26 3.89
CA MET A 201 -10.64 -5.20 4.51
C MET A 201 -9.61 -6.10 3.80
N GLU A 202 -10.05 -6.90 2.83
CA GLU A 202 -9.23 -7.88 2.12
C GLU A 202 -8.69 -7.33 0.78
N ILE A 203 -7.68 -8.01 0.23
CA ILE A 203 -7.26 -7.78 -1.16
C ILE A 203 -8.46 -8.07 -2.07
N CYS A 204 -8.81 -7.12 -2.93
CA CYS A 204 -10.09 -7.14 -3.64
C CYS A 204 -10.29 -8.35 -4.57
N PHE A 205 -9.22 -8.95 -5.06
CA PHE A 205 -9.26 -10.10 -5.98
C PHE A 205 -8.84 -11.44 -5.34
N VAL A 206 -8.42 -11.43 -4.08
CA VAL A 206 -8.05 -12.65 -3.34
C VAL A 206 -9.20 -12.99 -2.38
N PRO A 207 -10.03 -14.01 -2.66
CA PRO A 207 -11.09 -14.44 -1.75
C PRO A 207 -10.51 -15.08 -0.48
N ASP A 208 -11.18 -14.88 0.66
CA ASP A 208 -10.94 -15.56 1.94
C ASP A 208 -9.50 -15.46 2.47
N ASN A 209 -8.77 -14.43 2.04
CA ASN A 209 -7.34 -14.26 2.30
C ASN A 209 -6.47 -15.46 1.84
N ASP A 210 -6.97 -16.27 0.89
CA ASP A 210 -6.31 -17.44 0.32
C ASP A 210 -5.56 -17.09 -0.97
N TYR A 211 -4.46 -16.35 -0.83
CA TYR A 211 -3.65 -15.97 -1.98
C TYR A 211 -3.02 -17.19 -2.68
N LYS A 212 -2.74 -18.27 -1.94
CA LYS A 212 -2.18 -19.51 -2.51
C LYS A 212 -3.18 -20.14 -3.46
N GLY A 213 -4.42 -20.34 -2.99
CA GLY A 213 -5.50 -20.84 -3.82
C GLY A 213 -5.82 -19.92 -4.99
N PHE A 214 -5.70 -18.59 -4.82
CA PHE A 214 -5.81 -17.65 -5.93
C PHE A 214 -4.73 -17.91 -7.00
N LEU A 215 -3.44 -17.92 -6.62
CA LEU A 215 -2.33 -18.11 -7.56
C LEU A 215 -2.44 -19.44 -8.32
N THR A 216 -2.80 -20.53 -7.64
CA THR A 216 -3.02 -21.85 -8.27
C THR A 216 -4.22 -21.83 -9.22
N LYS A 217 -5.39 -21.33 -8.78
CA LYS A 217 -6.62 -21.32 -9.59
C LYS A 217 -6.51 -20.40 -10.80
N ALA A 218 -5.73 -19.33 -10.71
CA ALA A 218 -5.49 -18.39 -11.80
C ALA A 218 -4.38 -18.85 -12.76
N ASN A 219 -3.78 -20.03 -12.53
CA ASN A 219 -2.62 -20.53 -13.28
C ASN A 219 -1.46 -19.52 -13.32
N LEU A 220 -1.28 -18.80 -12.20
CA LEU A 220 -0.24 -17.79 -12.03
C LEU A 220 0.96 -18.33 -11.24
N ALA A 221 0.84 -19.50 -10.63
CA ALA A 221 1.92 -20.23 -9.97
C ALA A 221 1.91 -21.70 -10.43
N GLU A 222 3.10 -22.25 -10.63
CA GLU A 222 3.30 -23.65 -11.00
C GLU A 222 3.95 -24.38 -9.83
N THR A 223 3.54 -25.62 -9.56
CA THR A 223 4.18 -26.41 -8.50
C THR A 223 5.62 -26.73 -8.90
N HIS A 224 6.57 -26.30 -8.08
CA HIS A 224 7.98 -26.66 -8.23
C HIS A 224 8.60 -27.04 -6.89
N GLN A 225 9.48 -28.03 -6.89
CA GLN A 225 10.12 -28.52 -5.66
C GLN A 225 11.34 -27.66 -5.31
N GLY A 226 11.46 -27.26 -4.05
CA GLY A 226 12.65 -26.63 -3.48
C GLY A 226 12.96 -27.11 -2.07
N ASP A 227 14.05 -26.64 -1.48
CA ASP A 227 14.50 -27.09 -0.16
C ASP A 227 14.01 -26.17 0.97
N ILE A 228 13.56 -26.78 2.07
CA ILE A 228 13.40 -26.06 3.34
C ILE A 228 14.68 -26.28 4.14
N VAL A 229 15.41 -25.20 4.43
CA VAL A 229 16.73 -25.24 5.07
C VAL A 229 16.73 -24.50 6.40
N ASP A 230 17.52 -24.96 7.35
CA ASP A 230 17.74 -24.24 8.61
C ASP A 230 18.87 -23.19 8.50
N VAL A 231 19.07 -22.42 9.57
CA VAL A 231 20.14 -21.41 9.67
C VAL A 231 21.57 -21.96 9.55
N ASN A 232 21.76 -23.28 9.68
CA ASN A 232 23.05 -23.95 9.49
C ASN A 232 23.22 -24.50 8.07
N GLY A 233 22.22 -24.33 7.19
CA GLY A 233 22.19 -24.90 5.84
C GLY A 233 21.77 -26.37 5.79
N THR A 234 21.25 -26.92 6.88
CA THR A 234 20.74 -28.30 6.92
C THR A 234 19.38 -28.36 6.24
N VAL A 235 19.22 -29.25 5.26
CA VAL A 235 17.93 -29.50 4.61
C VAL A 235 17.02 -30.26 5.58
N LEU A 236 15.89 -29.65 5.93
CA LEU A 236 14.88 -30.21 6.83
C LEU A 236 13.70 -30.86 6.10
N GLY A 237 13.50 -30.52 4.82
CA GLY A 237 12.43 -31.04 3.99
C GLY A 237 12.35 -30.34 2.64
N LYS A 238 11.23 -30.56 1.94
CA LYS A 238 10.95 -29.98 0.63
C LYS A 238 9.67 -29.14 0.68
N HIS A 239 9.54 -28.20 -0.25
CA HIS A 239 8.32 -27.40 -0.45
C HIS A 239 7.86 -27.43 -1.90
N ASP A 240 6.58 -27.09 -2.12
CA ASP A 240 5.89 -27.19 -3.42
C ASP A 240 5.86 -25.86 -4.22
N GLY A 241 6.76 -24.93 -3.89
CA GLY A 241 6.88 -23.61 -4.50
C GLY A 241 7.15 -22.52 -3.45
N ILE A 242 8.08 -21.60 -3.73
CA ILE A 242 8.46 -20.55 -2.75
C ILE A 242 7.36 -19.50 -2.60
N GLU A 243 6.57 -19.28 -3.66
CA GLU A 243 5.44 -18.36 -3.72
C GLU A 243 4.36 -18.70 -2.69
N PHE A 244 4.34 -19.93 -2.16
CA PHE A 244 3.39 -20.37 -1.14
C PHE A 244 3.87 -20.12 0.29
N TYR A 245 4.93 -19.34 0.48
CA TYR A 245 5.47 -19.01 1.79
C TYR A 245 5.55 -17.51 2.00
N THR A 246 5.58 -17.10 3.27
CA THR A 246 5.69 -15.68 3.65
C THR A 246 6.58 -15.57 4.87
N ILE A 247 7.42 -14.54 4.94
CA ILE A 247 8.30 -14.30 6.08
C ILE A 247 7.48 -14.18 7.37
N GLY A 248 7.92 -14.87 8.42
CA GLY A 248 7.22 -15.00 9.69
C GLY A 248 6.15 -16.11 9.72
N GLN A 249 5.90 -16.83 8.62
CA GLN A 249 4.99 -17.97 8.59
C GLN A 249 5.51 -19.11 9.48
N ARG A 250 4.65 -19.61 10.37
CA ARG A 250 4.91 -20.78 11.22
C ARG A 250 4.20 -22.05 10.77
N LYS A 251 2.94 -21.92 10.33
CA LYS A 251 2.08 -23.07 9.98
C LYS A 251 2.32 -23.49 8.52
N GLY A 252 2.02 -24.75 8.21
CA GLY A 252 2.06 -25.25 6.82
C GLY A 252 3.47 -25.37 6.25
N LEU A 253 4.49 -25.59 7.09
CA LEU A 253 5.87 -25.84 6.64
C LEU A 253 6.09 -27.29 6.17
N GLY A 254 5.24 -28.23 6.55
CA GLY A 254 5.36 -29.64 6.13
C GLY A 254 6.56 -30.40 6.73
N ILE A 255 7.26 -29.80 7.70
CA ILE A 255 8.43 -30.37 8.38
C ILE A 255 8.18 -30.57 9.88
N SER A 256 8.85 -31.57 10.45
CA SER A 256 8.86 -31.81 11.89
C SER A 256 10.13 -31.26 12.51
N SER A 257 10.01 -30.54 13.63
CA SER A 257 11.13 -29.98 14.38
C SER A 257 10.81 -30.00 15.88
N PRO A 258 11.79 -30.25 16.76
CA PRO A 258 11.60 -30.21 18.20
C PRO A 258 11.17 -28.82 18.70
N ASN A 259 11.59 -27.76 18.02
CA ASN A 259 11.26 -26.37 18.35
C ASN A 259 10.42 -25.73 17.23
N PRO A 260 9.54 -24.75 17.54
CA PRO A 260 8.79 -24.01 16.53
C PRO A 260 9.72 -23.29 15.55
N LEU A 261 9.48 -23.49 14.25
CA LEU A 261 10.22 -22.84 13.18
C LEU A 261 9.34 -21.82 12.46
N TYR A 262 9.98 -20.76 11.98
CA TYR A 262 9.38 -19.66 11.23
C TYR A 262 10.18 -19.41 9.96
N VAL A 263 9.51 -19.07 8.86
CA VAL A 263 10.17 -18.62 7.61
C VAL A 263 10.92 -17.33 7.88
N LEU A 264 12.25 -17.37 7.79
CA LEU A 264 13.13 -16.21 7.99
C LEU A 264 13.38 -15.47 6.68
N GLU A 265 13.56 -16.22 5.59
CA GLU A 265 13.93 -15.70 4.28
C GLU A 265 13.42 -16.63 3.18
N LEU A 266 13.16 -16.07 2.00
CA LEU A 266 12.81 -16.79 0.78
C LEU A 266 13.89 -16.47 -0.26
N ASP A 267 14.73 -17.47 -0.56
CA ASP A 267 15.83 -17.34 -1.53
C ASP A 267 15.33 -17.90 -2.87
N ALA A 268 14.88 -17.00 -3.74
CA ALA A 268 14.35 -17.38 -5.06
C ALA A 268 15.44 -17.89 -6.01
N GLU A 269 16.69 -17.42 -5.86
CA GLU A 269 17.80 -17.84 -6.72
C GLU A 269 18.19 -19.28 -6.45
N LYS A 270 18.21 -19.69 -5.17
CA LYS A 270 18.48 -21.07 -4.78
C LYS A 270 17.23 -21.94 -4.70
N ASN A 271 16.05 -21.34 -4.82
CA ASN A 271 14.76 -22.01 -4.60
C ASN A 271 14.70 -22.68 -3.21
N GLN A 272 14.95 -21.86 -2.18
CA GLN A 272 15.01 -22.30 -0.78
C GLN A 272 14.12 -21.46 0.15
N VAL A 273 13.52 -22.14 1.12
CA VAL A 273 12.81 -21.52 2.25
C VAL A 273 13.70 -21.66 3.48
N LEU A 274 14.28 -20.57 3.94
CA LEU A 274 15.09 -20.54 5.15
C LEU A 274 14.18 -20.46 6.38
N VAL A 275 14.34 -21.37 7.33
CA VAL A 275 13.56 -21.41 8.57
C VAL A 275 14.45 -21.38 9.81
N GLY A 276 13.90 -20.86 10.90
CA GLY A 276 14.62 -20.80 12.17
C GLY A 276 13.76 -20.31 13.34
N PRO A 277 14.38 -20.01 14.47
CA PRO A 277 13.68 -19.58 15.67
C PRO A 277 13.09 -18.16 15.50
N VAL A 278 12.10 -17.82 16.32
CA VAL A 278 11.36 -16.55 16.18
C VAL A 278 12.24 -15.32 16.36
N GLU A 279 13.28 -15.43 17.19
CA GLU A 279 14.24 -14.36 17.50
C GLU A 279 15.06 -13.96 16.27
N ALA A 280 15.26 -14.88 15.31
CA ALA A 280 15.99 -14.60 14.08
C ALA A 280 15.21 -13.72 13.07
N LEU A 281 13.90 -13.51 13.31
CA LEU A 281 13.06 -12.60 12.52
C LEU A 281 13.26 -11.12 12.89
N ASP A 282 13.89 -10.85 14.04
CA ASP A 282 14.07 -9.49 14.53
C ASP A 282 15.28 -8.87 13.80
N LYS A 283 15.03 -7.79 13.06
CA LYS A 283 16.05 -7.08 12.27
C LYS A 283 16.03 -5.60 12.63
N GLN A 284 17.21 -4.97 12.61
CA GLN A 284 17.37 -3.55 12.94
C GLN A 284 17.63 -2.67 11.72
N SER A 285 17.89 -3.24 10.55
CA SER A 285 18.07 -2.43 9.35
C SER A 285 17.66 -3.16 8.08
N PHE A 286 17.26 -2.38 7.08
CA PHE A 286 16.89 -2.85 5.76
C PHE A 286 17.13 -1.77 4.71
N VAL A 287 17.12 -2.17 3.44
CA VAL A 287 17.16 -1.26 2.30
C VAL A 287 15.79 -1.24 1.64
N MET A 288 15.30 -0.04 1.32
CA MET A 288 14.15 0.16 0.46
C MET A 288 14.57 0.78 -0.87
N ASP A 289 13.89 0.38 -1.94
CA ASP A 289 14.05 0.92 -3.29
C ASP A 289 12.79 1.62 -3.79
N ARG A 290 12.86 2.16 -5.01
CA ARG A 290 11.77 2.89 -5.67
C ARG A 290 11.22 3.98 -4.75
N CYS A 291 12.11 4.66 -4.03
CA CYS A 291 11.72 5.70 -3.09
C CYS A 291 11.01 6.84 -3.82
N ASN A 292 9.88 7.28 -3.26
CA ASN A 292 9.17 8.49 -3.65
C ASN A 292 9.11 9.42 -2.44
N TRP A 293 9.54 10.66 -2.64
CA TRP A 293 9.57 11.69 -1.59
C TRP A 293 8.56 12.80 -1.90
N ILE A 294 7.78 13.17 -0.89
CA ILE A 294 6.63 14.08 -1.06
C ILE A 294 7.05 15.55 -0.90
N PRO A 295 7.59 16.01 0.25
CA PRO A 295 7.88 17.42 0.46
C PRO A 295 9.15 17.90 -0.27
N PHE A 296 9.99 17.01 -0.78
CA PHE A 296 11.25 17.34 -1.46
C PHE A 296 11.50 16.40 -2.65
N GLU A 297 12.37 16.79 -3.58
CA GLU A 297 12.69 15.98 -4.75
C GLU A 297 13.57 14.78 -4.40
N ASN A 298 14.57 15.00 -3.56
CA ASN A 298 15.50 13.97 -3.09
C ASN A 298 15.70 14.10 -1.58
N LEU A 299 15.97 12.97 -0.92
CA LEU A 299 16.45 12.98 0.45
C LEU A 299 17.98 13.16 0.39
N ASP A 300 18.48 14.35 0.71
CA ASP A 300 19.92 14.65 0.55
C ASP A 300 20.74 14.36 1.82
N ALA A 301 20.08 14.22 2.97
CA ALA A 301 20.73 13.95 4.25
C ALA A 301 19.91 12.95 5.09
N PRO A 302 20.55 12.27 6.05
CA PRO A 302 19.83 11.40 6.97
C PRO A 302 18.73 12.14 7.75
N VAL A 303 17.56 11.52 7.87
CA VAL A 303 16.42 12.05 8.64
C VAL A 303 15.98 11.07 9.71
N ARG A 304 15.67 11.58 10.90
CA ARG A 304 14.99 10.82 11.96
C ARG A 304 13.48 10.95 11.79
N ALA A 305 12.80 9.82 11.72
CA ALA A 305 11.37 9.77 11.45
C ALA A 305 10.75 8.45 11.91
N VAL A 306 9.42 8.40 11.94
CA VAL A 306 8.67 7.17 12.21
C VAL A 306 8.44 6.41 10.91
N VAL A 307 8.75 5.12 10.89
CA VAL A 307 8.50 4.25 9.74
C VAL A 307 7.42 3.21 10.01
N LYS A 308 6.60 2.93 9.01
CA LYS A 308 5.68 1.78 8.98
C LYS A 308 6.15 0.79 7.93
N ILE A 309 6.57 -0.40 8.35
CA ILE A 309 7.06 -1.49 7.47
C ILE A 309 5.94 -2.38 6.91
N ARG A 310 4.70 -2.12 7.31
CA ARG A 310 3.45 -2.70 6.79
C ARG A 310 2.27 -1.84 7.23
N TYR A 311 1.10 -1.98 6.59
CA TYR A 311 -0.06 -1.10 6.84
C TYR A 311 -0.51 -1.06 8.31
N ASN A 312 -0.69 -2.22 8.96
CA ASN A 312 -1.10 -2.30 10.37
C ASN A 312 0.06 -2.14 11.37
N HIS A 313 1.25 -1.72 10.91
CA HIS A 313 2.36 -1.44 11.80
C HIS A 313 2.08 -0.19 12.64
N PRO A 314 2.28 -0.21 13.97
CA PRO A 314 2.04 0.97 14.81
C PRO A 314 2.99 2.14 14.48
N GLY A 315 4.16 1.84 13.92
CA GLY A 315 5.24 2.79 13.67
C GLY A 315 6.45 2.45 14.54
N CYS A 316 7.66 2.73 14.06
CA CYS A 316 8.88 2.64 14.85
C CYS A 316 9.81 3.81 14.49
N GLU A 317 10.50 4.36 15.48
CA GLU A 317 11.53 5.37 15.26
C GLU A 317 12.70 4.78 14.47
N ALA A 318 13.16 5.52 13.47
CA ALA A 318 14.23 5.11 12.60
C ALA A 318 15.06 6.30 12.12
N THR A 319 16.25 6.00 11.60
CA THR A 319 17.06 6.92 10.81
C THR A 319 17.10 6.43 9.37
N ILE A 320 16.61 7.27 8.46
CA ILE A 320 16.56 7.00 7.03
C ILE A 320 17.74 7.69 6.41
N ARG A 321 18.63 6.91 5.78
CA ARG A 321 19.86 7.39 5.13
C ARG A 321 19.71 7.23 3.63
N PRO A 322 19.83 8.31 2.84
CA PRO A 322 19.82 8.18 1.39
C PRO A 322 21.04 7.39 0.92
N VAL A 323 20.84 6.49 -0.04
CA VAL A 323 21.92 5.79 -0.75
C VAL A 323 22.07 6.40 -2.13
N ASP A 324 20.96 6.60 -2.82
CA ASP A 324 20.85 7.31 -4.10
C ASP A 324 19.45 7.95 -4.21
N ARG A 325 19.09 8.44 -5.40
CA ARG A 325 17.79 9.10 -5.66
C ARG A 325 16.58 8.22 -5.32
N TYR A 326 16.67 6.91 -5.55
CA TYR A 326 15.55 5.97 -5.45
C TYR A 326 15.77 4.88 -4.38
N THR A 327 16.88 4.94 -3.65
CA THR A 327 17.26 3.93 -2.66
C THR A 327 17.61 4.59 -1.33
N ALA A 328 17.12 4.01 -0.23
CA ALA A 328 17.48 4.44 1.12
C ALA A 328 17.69 3.24 2.05
N ARG A 329 18.65 3.38 2.96
CA ARG A 329 18.84 2.48 4.10
C ARG A 329 18.02 2.99 5.28
N VAL A 330 17.31 2.11 5.95
CA VAL A 330 16.53 2.41 7.14
C VAL A 330 17.16 1.69 8.32
N ASP A 331 17.64 2.44 9.30
CA ASP A 331 18.17 1.94 10.57
C ASP A 331 17.11 2.17 11.66
N LEU A 332 16.48 1.09 12.11
CA LEU A 332 15.46 1.09 13.16
C LEU A 332 16.12 1.24 14.53
N HIS A 333 15.56 2.10 15.39
CA HIS A 333 16.09 2.31 16.73
C HIS A 333 15.78 1.12 17.66
N THR A 334 14.72 0.39 17.37
CA THR A 334 14.34 -0.86 18.03
C THR A 334 14.14 -1.94 16.97
N ALA A 335 14.71 -3.13 17.19
CA ALA A 335 14.56 -4.26 16.28
C ALA A 335 13.08 -4.54 16.00
N GLN A 336 12.72 -4.71 14.73
CA GLN A 336 11.37 -5.02 14.30
C GLN A 336 11.31 -6.43 13.73
N ARG A 337 10.20 -7.12 14.03
CA ARG A 337 9.97 -8.50 13.62
C ARG A 337 9.41 -8.58 12.21
N ALA A 338 9.93 -9.54 11.45
CA ALA A 338 9.41 -9.94 10.13
C ALA A 338 9.33 -8.72 9.18
N ILE A 339 10.49 -8.12 8.94
CA ILE A 339 10.68 -7.12 7.89
C ILE A 339 10.66 -7.86 6.56
N THR A 340 9.62 -7.65 5.75
CA THR A 340 9.32 -8.50 4.61
C THR A 340 9.60 -7.79 3.27
N PRO A 341 10.54 -8.28 2.44
CA PRO A 341 10.73 -7.78 1.09
C PRO A 341 9.45 -7.79 0.25
N GLY A 342 9.25 -6.77 -0.59
CA GLY A 342 8.03 -6.55 -1.37
C GLY A 342 6.96 -5.72 -0.65
N GLN A 343 6.98 -5.64 0.68
CA GLN A 343 6.13 -4.71 1.42
C GLN A 343 6.63 -3.28 1.27
N ALA A 344 5.72 -2.31 1.40
CA ALA A 344 6.10 -0.92 1.44
C ALA A 344 6.61 -0.52 2.85
N CYS A 345 7.61 0.35 2.88
CA CYS A 345 8.00 1.11 4.05
C CYS A 345 7.64 2.58 3.82
N VAL A 346 6.80 3.13 4.69
CA VAL A 346 6.36 4.55 4.60
C VAL A 346 6.93 5.34 5.77
N VAL A 347 7.49 6.50 5.47
CA VAL A 347 8.22 7.38 6.38
C VAL A 347 7.34 8.58 6.74
N TYR A 348 7.19 8.83 8.04
CA TYR A 348 6.32 9.86 8.60
C TYR A 348 7.08 10.80 9.54
N GLN A 349 6.76 12.09 9.46
CA GLN A 349 7.15 13.09 10.44
C GLN A 349 5.88 13.74 11.00
N GLY A 350 5.44 13.28 12.18
CA GLY A 350 4.12 13.63 12.70
C GLY A 350 3.00 13.14 11.77
N ASP A 351 2.20 14.08 11.27
CA ASP A 351 1.12 13.80 10.31
C ASP A 351 1.58 13.83 8.84
N LEU A 352 2.78 14.33 8.55
CA LEU A 352 3.32 14.43 7.21
C LEU A 352 3.89 13.09 6.74
N VAL A 353 3.48 12.66 5.55
CA VAL A 353 4.16 11.59 4.81
C VAL A 353 5.38 12.20 4.14
N LEU A 354 6.58 11.87 4.62
CA LEU A 354 7.82 12.28 3.96
C LEU A 354 8.00 11.53 2.64
N GLY A 355 7.59 10.27 2.60
CA GLY A 355 7.74 9.42 1.44
C GLY A 355 7.71 7.95 1.81
N GLY A 356 8.24 7.11 0.94
CA GLY A 356 8.37 5.68 1.19
C GLY A 356 8.97 4.95 0.00
N GLY A 357 9.18 3.66 0.16
CA GLY A 357 9.70 2.77 -0.88
C GLY A 357 9.31 1.32 -0.61
N TRP A 358 9.78 0.40 -1.44
CA TRP A 358 9.55 -1.03 -1.28
C TRP A 358 10.76 -1.66 -0.60
N ILE A 359 10.52 -2.43 0.45
CA ILE A 359 11.56 -3.16 1.17
C ILE A 359 12.17 -4.17 0.18
N ARG A 360 13.48 -4.08 -0.04
CA ARG A 360 14.20 -4.94 -1.00
C ARG A 360 14.91 -6.09 -0.30
N LYS A 361 15.67 -5.76 0.75
CA LYS A 361 16.42 -6.75 1.54
C LYS A 361 16.63 -6.25 2.96
N THR A 362 16.71 -7.17 3.91
CA THR A 362 17.21 -6.86 5.25
C THR A 362 18.73 -6.82 5.21
N VAL A 363 19.34 -6.07 6.12
CA VAL A 363 20.81 -6.06 6.27
C VAL A 363 21.14 -6.94 7.46
N ALA A 364 22.14 -7.83 7.30
CA ALA A 364 22.63 -8.62 8.42
C ALA A 364 23.11 -7.68 9.53
N GLN A 365 22.86 -8.03 10.80
CA GLN A 365 23.51 -7.32 11.89
C GLN A 365 25.02 -7.56 11.74
N GLU A 366 25.79 -6.51 11.45
CA GLU A 366 27.22 -6.55 11.67
C GLU A 366 27.43 -6.88 13.14
N GLY A 367 28.07 -8.03 13.41
CA GLY A 367 28.43 -8.42 14.76
C GLY A 367 29.20 -7.27 15.38
N ASN A 368 28.77 -6.85 16.57
CA ASN A 368 29.29 -5.74 17.36
C ASN A 368 30.84 -5.70 17.33
N GLU A 369 31.43 -5.03 16.33
CA GLU A 369 32.85 -4.72 16.32
C GLU A 369 33.05 -3.74 17.46
N LYS A 370 33.67 -4.24 18.53
CA LYS A 370 34.08 -3.44 19.68
C LYS A 370 34.71 -2.16 19.15
N GLN A 371 34.12 -1.02 19.49
CA GLN A 371 34.80 0.27 19.41
C GLN A 371 36.20 0.09 20.01
N PRO A 372 37.28 0.50 19.33
CA PRO A 372 38.60 0.50 19.93
C PRO A 372 38.53 1.36 21.19
N SER A 373 38.78 0.73 22.33
CA SER A 373 38.95 1.38 23.61
C SER A 373 40.04 2.44 23.50
N GLU A 374 39.69 3.69 23.78
CA GLU A 374 40.67 4.74 24.06
C GLU A 374 41.52 4.31 25.26
N ILE A 375 42.73 3.82 24.99
CA ILE A 375 43.79 3.66 25.98
C ILE A 375 45.04 4.34 25.45
N ALA A 376 45.63 5.14 26.33
CA ALA A 376 46.97 5.73 26.31
C ALA A 376 47.17 7.01 25.47
N ASN A 377 47.07 8.14 26.15
CA ASN A 377 48.04 9.21 25.99
C ASN A 377 48.49 9.70 27.37
N GLU A 378 49.46 8.98 27.93
CA GLU A 378 50.37 9.53 28.92
C GLU A 378 51.78 9.55 28.31
N THR A 379 52.35 10.76 28.29
CA THR A 379 53.78 11.08 28.39
C THR A 379 54.65 10.96 27.13
N LEU A 380 55.09 12.15 26.64
CA LEU A 380 56.50 12.57 26.42
C LEU A 380 56.48 13.93 25.67
N ALA A 381 56.60 15.06 26.38
CA ALA A 381 57.86 15.77 26.67
C ALA A 381 58.27 16.79 25.59
N LYS A 382 58.00 18.07 25.84
CA LYS A 382 58.99 19.18 25.91
C LYS A 382 58.37 20.43 26.51
#